data_AF-A0A8D9A9T2-F1
#
_entry.id   AF-A0A8D9A9T2-F1
#
_cell.length_a   1.000
_cell.length_b   1.000
_cell.length_c   1.000
_cell.angle_alpha   90.00
_cell.angle_beta   90.00
_cell.angle_gamma   90.00
#
_symmetry.space_group_name_H-M   'P 1'
#
loop_
_entity.id
_entity.type
_entity.pdbx_description
1 polymer ?
#
loop_
_entity_poly.entity_id
_entity_poly.type
_entity_poly.pdbx_seq_one_letter_code
_entity_poly.pdbx_strand_id
1 'polypeptide(L)'
;MGLLTDPATGEGVFAHSLLRYSNKTSFLLYVLGVIWFALLAHDDITIGTHFSENALLPGLVKGDYSEDEIARGFLTELTNEMQNSSGQMPVPYLMARFHQLGLEGYIHNFTLHYPLGKPTDMTGRNVYAILRAPRPASMESLV
;
A
#
# COMPACT_ATOMS: atom_id res chain seq x y z
N MET A 1 25.00 32.03 -11.49
CA MET A 1 26.20 31.80 -12.31
C MET A 1 27.32 32.75 -11.87
N GLY A 2 27.84 32.59 -10.64
CA GLY A 2 28.80 33.55 -10.06
C GLY A 2 29.91 32.92 -9.22
N LEU A 3 29.99 31.59 -9.15
CA LEU A 3 31.06 30.91 -8.40
C LEU A 3 32.30 30.62 -9.27
N LEU A 4 32.17 30.70 -10.61
CA LEU A 4 33.24 30.40 -11.58
C LEU A 4 33.74 31.64 -12.33
N THR A 5 33.20 32.82 -12.03
CA THR A 5 33.42 34.06 -12.80
C THR A 5 33.89 35.24 -11.96
N ASP A 6 34.13 35.05 -10.65
CA ASP A 6 34.59 36.13 -9.77
C ASP A 6 36.13 36.12 -9.64
N PRO A 7 36.84 37.07 -10.27
CA PRO A 7 38.31 37.15 -10.22
C PRO A 7 38.85 37.63 -8.86
N ALA A 8 37.99 38.04 -7.90
CA ALA A 8 38.40 38.52 -6.58
C ALA A 8 38.59 37.40 -5.55
N THR A 9 38.08 36.19 -5.81
CA THR A 9 38.19 35.06 -4.89
C THR A 9 39.33 34.17 -5.37
N GLY A 10 40.49 34.26 -4.71
CA GLY A 10 41.69 33.49 -5.07
C GLY A 10 41.35 32.04 -5.40
N GLU A 11 41.75 31.61 -6.60
CA GLU A 11 41.42 30.31 -7.17
C GLU A 11 41.72 29.19 -6.16
N GLY A 12 40.67 28.66 -5.54
CA GLY A 12 40.84 27.53 -4.64
C GLY A 12 41.52 26.40 -5.42
N VAL A 13 42.66 25.92 -4.93
CA VAL A 13 43.46 24.82 -5.54
C VAL A 13 42.57 23.62 -5.94
N PHE A 14 41.47 23.44 -5.22
CA PHE A 14 40.42 22.47 -5.49
C PHE A 14 39.66 22.71 -6.80
N ALA A 15 39.19 23.93 -7.07
CA ALA A 15 38.47 24.29 -8.29
C ALA A 15 39.37 24.13 -9.52
N HIS A 16 40.64 24.53 -9.41
CA HIS A 16 41.60 24.42 -10.49
C HIS A 16 41.97 22.96 -10.81
N SER A 17 42.06 22.10 -9.78
CA SER A 17 42.24 20.65 -9.94
C SER A 17 41.00 19.96 -10.52
N LEU A 18 39.80 20.39 -10.12
CA LEU A 18 38.53 19.88 -10.64
C LEU A 18 38.35 20.21 -12.13
N LEU A 19 38.72 21.42 -12.54
CA LEU A 19 38.70 21.86 -13.95
C LEU A 19 39.74 21.10 -14.78
N ARG A 20 40.94 20.84 -14.22
CA ARG A 20 42.01 20.08 -14.90
C ARG A 20 41.66 18.63 -15.18
N TYR A 21 40.85 18.01 -14.31
CA TYR A 21 40.39 16.62 -14.45
C TYR A 21 38.89 16.49 -14.74
N SER A 22 38.25 17.57 -15.20
CA SER A 22 36.79 17.68 -15.38
C SER A 22 36.18 16.54 -16.17
N ASN A 23 36.81 16.11 -17.26
CA ASN A 23 36.31 14.99 -18.07
C ASN A 23 36.38 13.65 -17.31
N LYS A 24 37.44 13.41 -16.53
CA LYS A 24 37.60 12.17 -15.76
C LYS A 24 36.63 12.12 -14.58
N THR A 25 36.48 13.24 -13.87
CA THR A 25 35.54 13.35 -12.76
C THR A 25 34.10 13.23 -13.24
N SER A 26 33.74 13.88 -14.36
CA SER A 26 32.42 13.75 -14.98
C SER A 26 32.11 12.32 -15.41
N PHE A 27 33.08 11.62 -16.02
CA PHE A 27 32.89 10.22 -16.41
C PHE A 27 32.70 9.30 -15.18
N LEU A 28 33.50 9.52 -14.13
CA LEU A 28 33.39 8.75 -12.89
C LEU A 28 32.04 8.97 -12.20
N LEU A 29 31.57 10.22 -12.13
CA LEU A 29 30.26 10.59 -11.58
C LEU A 29 29.12 9.95 -12.38
N TYR A 30 29.23 9.94 -13.71
CA TYR A 30 28.25 9.28 -14.58
C TYR A 30 28.16 7.78 -14.31
N VAL A 31 29.30 7.08 -14.25
CA VAL A 31 29.34 5.64 -13.96
C VAL A 31 28.78 5.34 -12.57
N LEU A 32 29.14 6.14 -11.55
CA LEU A 32 28.57 6.01 -10.21
C LEU A 32 27.05 6.20 -10.21
N GLY A 33 26.54 7.17 -10.96
CA GLY A 33 25.10 7.39 -11.10
C GLY A 33 24.37 6.19 -11.73
N VAL A 34 24.94 5.57 -12.75
CA VAL A 34 24.38 4.37 -13.39
C VAL A 34 24.38 3.19 -12.42
N ILE A 35 25.47 2.98 -11.68
CA ILE A 35 25.56 1.91 -10.68
C ILE A 35 24.53 2.14 -9.56
N TRP A 36 24.39 3.38 -9.08
CA TRP A 36 23.41 3.72 -8.05
C TRP A 36 21.97 3.53 -8.54
N PHE A 37 21.69 3.90 -9.79
CA PHE A 37 20.37 3.69 -10.40
C PHE A 37 20.04 2.20 -10.52
N ALA A 38 21.01 1.36 -10.89
CA ALA A 38 20.82 -0.09 -10.93
C ALA A 38 20.62 -0.70 -9.52
N LEU A 39 21.33 -0.18 -8.51
CA LEU A 39 21.17 -0.60 -7.10
C LEU A 39 19.80 -0.22 -6.53
N LEU A 40 19.15 0.83 -7.04
CA LEU A 40 17.79 1.20 -6.62
C LEU A 40 16.76 0.09 -6.91
N ALA A 41 17.02 -0.79 -7.88
CA ALA A 41 16.11 -1.92 -8.16
C ALA A 41 16.22 -3.06 -7.13
N HIS A 42 17.18 -3.01 -6.21
CA HIS A 42 17.36 -4.05 -5.19
C HIS A 42 16.43 -3.81 -4.00
N ASP A 43 15.67 -4.84 -3.61
CA ASP A 43 14.67 -4.76 -2.54
C ASP A 43 15.27 -4.36 -1.18
N ASP A 44 16.52 -4.72 -0.90
CA ASP A 44 17.21 -4.31 0.33
C ASP A 44 17.55 -2.80 0.40
N ILE A 45 17.62 -2.12 -0.75
CA ILE A 45 18.00 -0.69 -0.86
C ILE A 45 16.75 0.18 -1.03
N THR A 46 15.75 -0.34 -1.74
CA THR A 46 14.45 0.33 -1.85
C THR A 46 13.60 0.00 -0.63
N ILE A 47 13.31 1.03 0.17
CA ILE A 47 12.25 0.94 1.18
C ILE A 47 10.99 0.55 0.43
N GLY A 48 10.50 -0.68 0.66
CA GLY A 48 9.35 -1.23 -0.04
C GLY A 48 8.26 -0.18 -0.19
N THR A 49 7.94 0.17 -1.43
CA THR A 49 6.94 1.22 -1.70
C THR A 49 5.59 0.63 -1.38
N HIS A 50 5.18 0.79 -0.12
CA HIS A 50 3.81 0.50 0.29
C HIS A 50 2.91 1.56 -0.35
N PHE A 51 2.42 1.27 -1.55
CA PHE A 51 1.32 2.02 -2.14
C PHE A 51 0.08 1.76 -1.29
N SER A 52 -0.23 2.72 -0.41
CA SER A 52 -1.54 2.78 0.21
C SER A 52 -2.54 3.10 -0.90
N GLU A 53 -3.31 2.10 -1.31
CA GLU A 53 -4.48 2.26 -2.19
C GLU A 53 -5.52 3.25 -1.62
N ASN A 54 -5.45 3.50 -0.30
CA ASN A 54 -6.04 4.68 0.32
C ASN A 54 -5.06 5.86 0.20
N ALA A 55 -5.03 6.51 -0.96
CA ALA A 55 -4.27 7.74 -1.22
C ALA A 55 -4.90 8.96 -0.51
N LEU A 56 -5.10 8.85 0.80
CA LEU A 56 -5.44 9.98 1.64
C LEU A 56 -4.21 10.89 1.74
N LEU A 57 -4.41 12.22 1.67
CA LEU A 57 -3.33 13.21 1.77
C LEU A 57 -2.43 12.90 2.99
N PRO A 58 -1.09 13.02 2.86
CA PRO A 58 -0.18 12.88 3.99
C PRO A 58 -0.54 13.94 5.05
N GLY A 59 -1.23 13.51 6.12
CA GLY A 59 -1.86 14.37 7.13
C GLY A 59 -3.32 14.05 7.47
N LEU A 60 -4.03 13.31 6.59
CA LEU A 60 -5.38 12.80 6.83
C LEU A 60 -5.42 11.32 7.27
N VAL A 61 -4.27 10.66 7.33
CA VAL A 61 -4.15 9.26 7.76
C VAL A 61 -3.61 9.23 9.19
N LYS A 62 -4.30 8.51 10.07
CA LYS A 62 -3.67 8.02 11.31
C LYS A 62 -2.81 6.82 10.93
N GLY A 63 -1.49 6.98 11.02
CA GLY A 63 -0.53 5.90 10.75
C GLY A 63 -0.60 4.76 11.77
N ASP A 64 -1.12 5.05 12.96
CA ASP A 64 -1.25 4.08 14.04
C ASP A 64 -2.72 3.73 14.28
N TYR A 65 -2.97 2.44 14.47
CA TYR A 65 -4.27 1.90 14.88
C TYR A 65 -4.27 1.69 16.40
N SER A 66 -5.08 2.46 17.13
CA SER A 66 -5.15 2.42 18.60
C SER A 66 -6.20 1.45 19.15
N GLU A 67 -7.08 0.93 18.31
CA GLU A 67 -8.28 0.19 18.74
C GLU A 67 -8.08 -1.34 18.73
N ASP A 68 -6.91 -1.80 19.18
CA ASP A 68 -6.54 -3.22 19.21
C ASP A 68 -7.48 -4.04 20.13
N GLU A 69 -7.86 -3.47 21.28
CA GLU A 69 -8.76 -4.13 22.23
C GLU A 69 -10.14 -4.41 21.60
N ILE A 70 -10.69 -3.44 20.87
CA ILE A 70 -11.98 -3.59 20.17
C ILE A 70 -11.87 -4.65 19.07
N ALA A 71 -10.76 -4.64 18.30
CA ALA A 71 -10.52 -5.64 17.26
C ALA A 71 -10.42 -7.06 17.82
N ARG A 72 -9.71 -7.24 18.95
CA ARG A 72 -9.64 -8.52 19.66
C ARG A 72 -11.00 -8.97 20.20
N GLY A 73 -11.83 -8.04 20.62
CA GLY A 73 -13.23 -8.30 21.00
C GLY A 73 -14.01 -8.94 19.86
N PHE A 74 -14.01 -8.30 18.68
CA PHE A 74 -14.70 -8.84 17.49
C PHE A 74 -14.15 -10.19 17.04
N LEU A 75 -12.84 -10.38 17.08
CA LEU A 75 -12.22 -11.66 16.75
C LEU A 75 -12.70 -12.75 17.71
N THR A 76 -12.72 -12.46 19.01
CA THR A 76 -13.14 -13.41 20.03
C THR A 76 -14.60 -13.81 19.85
N GLU A 77 -15.49 -12.82 19.67
CA GLU A 77 -16.92 -13.06 19.39
C GLU A 77 -17.12 -13.94 18.15
N LEU A 78 -16.42 -13.61 17.05
CA LEU A 78 -16.50 -14.39 15.82
C LEU A 78 -16.00 -15.83 16.00
N THR A 79 -14.88 -16.02 16.70
CA THR A 79 -14.33 -17.37 16.94
C THR A 79 -15.24 -18.23 17.80
N ASN A 80 -15.90 -17.65 18.81
CA ASN A 80 -16.89 -18.36 19.63
C ASN A 80 -18.09 -18.81 18.78
N GLU A 81 -18.58 -17.93 17.90
CA GLU A 81 -19.69 -18.25 17.01
C GLU A 81 -19.33 -19.32 15.97
N MET A 82 -18.09 -19.30 15.48
CA MET A 82 -17.57 -20.34 14.58
C MET A 82 -17.47 -21.71 15.26
N GLN A 83 -17.08 -21.76 16.54
CA GLN A 83 -17.08 -22.99 17.32
C GLN A 83 -18.50 -23.55 17.49
N ASN A 84 -19.47 -22.69 17.80
CA ASN A 84 -20.89 -23.07 17.89
C ASN A 84 -21.43 -23.56 16.54
N SER A 85 -20.96 -22.98 15.44
CA SER A 85 -21.37 -23.33 14.07
C SER A 85 -20.62 -24.54 13.48
N SER A 86 -19.92 -25.33 14.31
CA SER A 86 -19.16 -26.50 13.86
C SER A 86 -18.14 -26.21 12.74
N GLY A 87 -17.53 -25.02 12.77
CA GLY A 87 -16.55 -24.57 11.78
C GLY A 87 -17.14 -24.09 10.46
N GLN A 88 -18.47 -24.05 10.29
CA GLN A 88 -19.12 -23.39 9.17
C GLN A 88 -19.13 -21.88 9.36
N MET A 89 -19.15 -21.12 8.27
CA MET A 89 -19.20 -19.66 8.31
C MET A 89 -20.54 -19.19 8.92
N PRO A 90 -20.53 -18.39 10.01
CA PRO A 90 -21.74 -17.98 10.70
C PRO A 90 -22.40 -16.78 9.98
N VAL A 91 -23.03 -17.07 8.84
CA VAL A 91 -23.68 -16.06 7.97
C VAL A 91 -24.71 -15.21 8.71
N PRO A 92 -25.63 -15.76 9.54
CA PRO A 92 -26.63 -14.95 10.24
C PRO A 92 -26.00 -13.95 11.23
N TYR A 93 -24.97 -14.38 11.95
CA TYR A 93 -24.23 -13.53 12.87
C TYR A 93 -23.56 -12.36 12.16
N LEU A 94 -22.86 -12.63 11.04
CA LEU A 94 -22.20 -11.59 10.24
C LEU A 94 -23.21 -10.57 9.71
N MET A 95 -24.34 -11.03 9.17
CA MET A 95 -25.41 -10.16 8.68
C MET A 95 -25.99 -9.29 9.79
N ALA A 96 -26.27 -9.88 10.96
CA ALA A 96 -26.75 -9.13 12.11
C ALA A 96 -25.74 -8.07 12.56
N ARG A 97 -24.44 -8.42 12.59
CA ARG A 97 -23.38 -7.48 12.99
C ARG A 97 -23.23 -6.33 11.99
N PHE A 98 -23.30 -6.61 10.70
CA PHE A 98 -23.30 -5.58 9.66
C PHE A 98 -24.45 -4.59 9.85
N HIS A 99 -25.67 -5.09 10.07
CA HIS A 99 -26.82 -4.22 10.33
C HIS A 99 -26.69 -3.42 11.63
N GLN A 100 -26.15 -4.02 12.71
CA GLN A 100 -25.89 -3.31 13.97
C GLN A 100 -24.87 -2.17 13.81
N LEU A 101 -23.90 -2.34 12.91
CA LEU A 101 -22.92 -1.31 12.56
C LEU A 101 -23.45 -0.28 11.56
N GLY A 102 -24.72 -0.39 11.13
CA GLY A 102 -25.32 0.50 10.13
C GLY A 102 -24.85 0.23 8.70
N LEU A 103 -24.26 -0.95 8.44
CA LEU A 103 -23.80 -1.36 7.12
C LEU A 103 -24.91 -2.08 6.35
N GLU A 104 -24.89 -1.93 5.03
CA GLU A 104 -25.76 -2.70 4.13
C GLU A 104 -25.12 -4.07 3.86
N GLY A 105 -25.57 -5.11 4.57
CA GLY A 105 -25.09 -6.48 4.39
C GLY A 105 -25.69 -7.17 3.16
N TYR A 106 -24.87 -7.96 2.45
CA TYR A 106 -25.27 -8.72 1.26
C TYR A 106 -24.70 -10.14 1.30
N ILE A 107 -25.45 -11.06 0.70
CA ILE A 107 -25.06 -12.46 0.51
C ILE A 107 -25.01 -12.75 -0.98
N HIS A 108 -23.88 -13.26 -1.46
CA HIS A 108 -23.68 -13.64 -2.85
C HIS A 108 -23.28 -15.11 -2.96
N ASN A 109 -24.19 -15.94 -3.47
CA ASN A 109 -23.89 -17.32 -3.78
C ASN A 109 -23.21 -17.39 -5.14
N PHE A 110 -22.10 -18.11 -5.23
CA PHE A 110 -21.37 -18.30 -6.49
C PHE A 110 -21.07 -19.78 -6.71
N THR A 111 -20.88 -20.12 -7.98
CA THR A 111 -20.36 -21.42 -8.39
C THR A 111 -19.17 -21.16 -9.30
N LEU A 112 -18.00 -21.64 -8.91
CA LEU A 112 -16.79 -21.54 -9.69
C LEU A 112 -16.63 -22.83 -10.49
N HIS A 113 -16.73 -22.69 -11.81
CA HIS A 113 -16.39 -23.75 -12.76
C HIS A 113 -14.92 -23.60 -13.11
N TYR A 114 -14.06 -24.46 -12.58
CA TYR A 114 -12.62 -24.36 -12.78
C TYR A 114 -12.22 -24.97 -14.14
N PRO A 115 -11.72 -24.19 -15.12
CA PRO A 115 -11.49 -24.68 -16.48
C PRO A 115 -10.16 -25.45 -16.65
N LEU A 116 -9.22 -25.33 -15.71
CA LEU A 116 -7.83 -25.80 -15.84
C LEU A 116 -7.45 -26.89 -14.83
N GLY A 117 -8.35 -27.85 -14.58
CA GLY A 117 -8.13 -28.94 -13.64
C GLY A 117 -9.19 -30.04 -13.72
N LYS A 118 -9.36 -30.82 -12.65
CA LYS A 118 -10.52 -31.72 -12.54
C LYS A 118 -11.80 -30.87 -12.57
N PRO A 119 -12.83 -31.28 -13.32
CA PRO A 119 -14.12 -30.59 -13.33
C PRO A 119 -14.78 -30.77 -11.98
N THR A 120 -14.51 -29.84 -11.07
CA THR A 120 -15.13 -29.76 -9.76
C THR A 120 -15.83 -28.42 -9.69
N ASP A 121 -17.16 -28.46 -9.62
CA ASP A 121 -17.96 -27.27 -9.37
C ASP A 121 -17.79 -26.90 -7.90
N MET A 122 -17.06 -25.81 -7.65
CA MET A 122 -16.89 -25.29 -6.30
C MET A 122 -18.00 -24.29 -6.02
N THR A 123 -18.97 -24.70 -5.22
CA THR A 123 -20.03 -23.81 -4.75
C THR A 123 -19.59 -23.10 -3.47
N GLY A 124 -19.95 -21.82 -3.34
CA GLY A 124 -19.59 -21.01 -2.20
C GLY A 124 -20.56 -19.87 -1.98
N ARG A 125 -20.41 -19.22 -0.83
CA ARG A 125 -21.21 -18.06 -0.44
C ARG A 125 -20.29 -16.99 0.11
N ASN A 126 -20.27 -15.84 -0.54
CA ASN A 126 -19.62 -14.64 -0.04
C ASN A 126 -20.63 -13.84 0.78
N VAL A 127 -20.16 -13.28 1.90
CA VAL A 127 -20.92 -12.35 2.72
C VAL A 127 -20.08 -11.08 2.82
N TYR A 128 -20.65 -9.94 2.46
CA TYR A 128 -19.96 -8.66 2.49
C TYR A 128 -20.93 -7.55 2.88
N ALA A 129 -20.40 -6.39 3.26
CA ALA A 129 -21.22 -5.24 3.61
C ALA A 129 -20.69 -3.95 3.00
N ILE A 130 -21.59 -3.02 2.73
CA ILE A 130 -21.29 -1.74 2.11
C ILE A 130 -21.59 -0.61 3.11
N LEU A 131 -20.59 0.24 3.35
CA LEU A 131 -20.78 1.53 4.02
C LEU A 131 -20.90 2.63 2.95
N ARG A 132 -22.08 3.21 2.80
CA ARG A 132 -22.27 4.35 1.88
C ARG A 132 -21.89 5.65 2.57
N ALA A 133 -20.70 6.17 2.26
CA ALA A 133 -20.29 7.50 2.71
C ALA A 133 -20.72 8.60 1.70
N PRO A 134 -21.13 9.79 2.16
CA PRO A 134 -21.41 10.92 1.28
C PRO A 134 -20.14 11.35 0.52
N ARG A 135 -20.25 11.51 -0.80
CA ARG A 135 -19.12 11.81 -1.70
C ARG A 135 -18.70 13.28 -1.62
N PRO A 136 -17.44 13.61 -1.31
CA PRO A 136 -16.84 14.88 -1.73
C PRO A 136 -16.46 14.81 -3.22
N ALA A 137 -16.65 15.91 -3.96
CA ALA A 137 -16.60 15.95 -5.42
C ALA A 137 -15.29 15.48 -6.09
N SER A 138 -14.22 15.24 -5.31
CA SER A 138 -12.85 15.02 -5.80
C SER A 138 -12.27 13.63 -5.51
N MET A 139 -13.06 12.65 -5.04
CA MET A 139 -12.59 11.25 -4.88
C MET A 139 -13.18 10.33 -5.96
N GLU A 140 -12.32 9.50 -6.54
CA GLU A 140 -12.71 8.39 -7.43
C GLU A 140 -13.28 7.24 -6.59
N SER A 141 -14.36 6.62 -7.08
CA SER A 141 -14.97 5.44 -6.44
C SER A 141 -14.87 4.25 -7.38
N LEU A 142 -14.65 3.07 -6.83
CA LEU A 142 -14.88 1.82 -7.56
C LEU A 142 -16.38 1.76 -7.92
N VAL A 143 -16.69 1.80 -9.22
CA VAL A 143 -18.05 1.64 -9.76
C VAL A 143 -18.30 0.18 -10.07
#